data_AF-A0A7C6EF61-F1
#
_entry.id   AF-A0A7C6EF61-F1
#
_cell.length_a   1.000
_cell.length_b   1.000
_cell.length_c   1.000
_cell.angle_alpha   90.00
_cell.angle_beta   90.00
_cell.angle_gamma   90.00
#
_symmetry.space_group_name_H-M   'P 1'
#
loop_
_entity.id
_entity.type
_entity.pdbx_description
1 polymer ?
#
loop_
_entity_poly.entity_id
_entity_poly.type
_entity_poly.pdbx_seq_one_letter_code
_entity_poly.pdbx_strand_id
1 'polypeptide(L)'
;MNKRKIDFLLSQYIDGELDPKSREQVEKLINDDERVRKELRDFKLLKKYLSEREMLPIDLGFWTRLSVVIDKKNKPVRNIIWKIRENLVRFATVTIALVLVFSVWLLYNRTSDVAKPEHGQYKNNILSGALVPLFPKVDKEKALQFSLFGSIPLDEKSDANVSIDSRLDKVYKIEVGRDSGKKYKRITLENLMTEIKPSERQKRVIDSLLELTGKQIERSVLIGENNTVVIAPGLSRLNEVVMENIFSCLEHEQKLKFQKLLKSCGAQKYFNYGERINREYSGWISLPSKENRFVIITPDTLAYSQLSIDFDSLEQKMEQDFENIRIMRESMIRRMMRRDFRVPGRHLSCPWRIQVFGDEGSLSIELVPRDTEIKEYFEREK
;
A
#
# COMPACT_ATOMS: atom_id res chain seq x y z
N MET A 1 53.79 -1.87 -17.59
CA MET A 1 52.32 -1.96 -17.36
C MET A 1 51.89 -0.76 -16.51
N ASN A 2 50.68 -0.22 -16.68
CA ASN A 2 50.23 0.94 -15.86
C ASN A 2 50.17 0.53 -14.38
N LYS A 3 50.70 1.35 -13.46
CA LYS A 3 50.74 1.06 -12.02
C LYS A 3 49.37 0.64 -11.47
N ARG A 4 48.30 1.36 -11.84
CA ARG A 4 46.92 1.04 -11.45
C ARG A 4 46.47 -0.37 -11.87
N LYS A 5 46.99 -0.86 -12.99
CA LYS A 5 46.69 -2.20 -13.50
C LYS A 5 47.45 -3.27 -12.71
N ILE A 6 48.66 -2.97 -12.26
CA ILE A 6 49.45 -3.85 -11.39
C ILE A 6 48.77 -3.95 -10.02
N ASP A 7 48.42 -2.81 -9.41
CA ASP A 7 47.73 -2.75 -8.11
C ASP A 7 46.42 -3.56 -8.12
N PHE A 8 45.63 -3.40 -9.19
CA PHE A 8 44.38 -4.13 -9.36
C PHE A 8 44.58 -5.65 -9.45
N LEU A 9 45.56 -6.11 -10.24
CA LEU A 9 45.85 -7.53 -10.38
C LEU A 9 46.42 -8.13 -9.09
N LEU A 10 47.25 -7.40 -8.34
CA LEU A 10 47.76 -7.86 -7.05
C LEU A 10 46.65 -7.98 -6.01
N SER A 11 45.68 -7.05 -5.99
CA SER A 11 44.51 -7.14 -5.11
C SER A 11 43.70 -8.40 -5.41
N GLN A 12 43.35 -8.64 -6.69
CA GLN A 12 42.61 -9.83 -7.10
C GLN A 12 43.38 -11.12 -6.83
N TYR A 13 44.71 -11.09 -6.96
CA TYR A 13 45.59 -12.23 -6.62
C TYR A 13 45.50 -12.60 -5.13
N ILE A 14 45.45 -11.60 -4.24
CA ILE A 14 45.34 -11.79 -2.78
C ILE A 14 43.95 -12.28 -2.34
N ASP A 15 42.91 -11.95 -3.11
CA ASP A 15 41.54 -12.37 -2.85
C ASP A 15 41.18 -13.70 -3.54
N GLY A 16 42.06 -14.22 -4.40
CA GLY A 16 41.89 -15.52 -5.06
C GLY A 16 40.93 -15.50 -6.25
N GLU A 17 40.61 -14.33 -6.78
CA GLU A 17 39.60 -14.13 -7.83
C GLU A 17 40.18 -14.16 -9.26
N LEU A 18 41.50 -14.32 -9.41
CA LEU A 18 42.14 -14.35 -10.73
C LEU A 18 41.91 -15.68 -11.46
N ASP A 19 41.66 -15.57 -12.76
CA ASP A 19 41.65 -16.72 -13.66
C ASP A 19 43.06 -17.36 -13.77
N PRO A 20 43.15 -18.66 -14.14
CA PRO A 20 44.41 -19.38 -14.15
C PRO A 20 45.50 -18.77 -15.05
N LYS A 21 45.12 -18.14 -16.17
CA LYS A 21 46.08 -17.53 -17.10
C LYS A 21 46.62 -16.21 -16.56
N SER A 22 45.75 -15.38 -15.98
CA SER A 22 46.15 -14.12 -15.34
C SER A 22 46.97 -14.35 -14.08
N ARG A 23 46.69 -15.42 -13.34
CA ARG A 23 47.48 -15.82 -12.16
C ARG A 23 48.93 -16.13 -12.52
N GLU A 24 49.16 -16.91 -13.58
CA GLU A 24 50.50 -17.24 -14.05
C GLU A 24 51.28 -15.99 -14.51
N GLN A 25 50.60 -15.03 -15.13
CA GLN A 25 51.20 -13.75 -15.53
C GLN A 25 51.60 -12.91 -14.32
N VAL A 26 50.76 -12.87 -13.29
CA VAL A 26 51.04 -12.13 -12.05
C VAL A 26 52.18 -12.79 -11.28
N GLU A 27 52.26 -14.12 -11.24
CA GLU A 27 53.37 -14.85 -10.59
C GLU A 27 54.71 -14.61 -11.28
N LYS A 28 54.73 -14.54 -12.62
CA LYS A 28 55.93 -14.12 -13.38
C LYS A 28 56.33 -12.69 -13.03
N LEU A 29 55.39 -11.76 -13.00
CA LEU A 29 55.64 -10.35 -12.64
C LEU A 29 56.15 -10.18 -11.20
N ILE A 30 55.66 -10.98 -10.25
CA ILE A 30 56.14 -11.00 -8.87
C ILE A 30 57.59 -11.51 -8.81
N ASN A 31 57.94 -12.52 -9.60
CA ASN A 31 59.32 -13.03 -9.62
C ASN A 31 60.29 -12.04 -10.27
N ASP A 32 59.86 -11.40 -11.36
CA ASP A 32 60.74 -10.55 -12.18
C ASP A 32 60.95 -9.13 -11.62
N ASP A 33 59.97 -8.56 -10.90
CA ASP A 33 60.04 -7.17 -10.41
C ASP A 33 60.04 -7.08 -8.87
N GLU A 34 61.12 -6.55 -8.31
CA GLU A 34 61.29 -6.35 -6.87
C GLU A 34 60.27 -5.36 -6.28
N ARG A 35 59.82 -4.38 -7.06
CA ARG A 35 58.81 -3.39 -6.62
C ARG A 35 57.46 -4.05 -6.41
N VAL A 36 57.08 -4.95 -7.32
CA VAL A 36 55.83 -5.73 -7.25
C VAL A 36 55.83 -6.65 -6.04
N ARG A 37 56.97 -7.26 -5.69
CA ARG A 37 57.10 -8.06 -4.44
C ARG A 37 56.93 -7.22 -3.19
N LYS A 38 57.40 -5.98 -3.19
CA LYS A 38 57.23 -5.07 -2.06
C LYS A 38 55.76 -4.67 -1.91
N GLU A 39 55.11 -4.25 -2.99
CA GLU A 39 53.68 -3.92 -2.98
C GLU A 39 52.81 -5.11 -2.54
N LEU A 40 53.10 -6.33 -3.00
CA LEU A 40 52.41 -7.54 -2.55
C LEU A 40 52.56 -7.79 -1.04
N ARG A 41 53.75 -7.55 -0.47
CA ARG A 41 53.99 -7.67 0.98
C ARG A 41 53.18 -6.62 1.75
N ASP A 42 53.17 -5.39 1.26
CA ASP A 42 52.43 -4.29 1.87
C ASP A 42 50.91 -4.58 1.86
N PHE A 43 50.37 -5.10 0.75
CA PHE A 43 48.97 -5.51 0.69
C PHE A 43 48.61 -6.67 1.63
N LYS A 44 49.50 -7.67 1.76
CA LYS A 44 49.29 -8.79 2.71
C LYS A 44 49.29 -8.31 4.16
N LEU A 45 50.20 -7.39 4.51
CA LEU A 45 50.23 -6.77 5.83
C LEU A 45 48.97 -5.95 6.09
N LEU A 46 48.54 -5.15 5.12
CA LEU A 46 47.31 -4.36 5.23
C LEU A 46 46.07 -5.26 5.42
N LYS A 47 45.94 -6.35 4.65
CA LYS A 47 44.85 -7.32 4.79
C LYS A 47 44.84 -7.92 6.19
N LYS A 48 46.00 -8.33 6.70
CA LYS A 48 46.13 -8.85 8.06
C LYS A 48 45.68 -7.84 9.12
N TYR A 49 46.13 -6.59 9.03
CA TYR A 49 45.72 -5.52 9.95
C TYR A 49 44.21 -5.20 9.89
N LEU A 50 43.58 -5.34 8.73
CA LEU A 50 42.14 -5.13 8.56
C LEU A 50 41.33 -6.32 9.06
N SER A 51 41.84 -7.55 8.92
CA SER A 51 41.19 -8.77 9.41
C SER A 51 41.27 -8.94 10.93
N GLU A 52 42.28 -8.35 11.58
CA GLU A 52 42.46 -8.40 13.05
C GLU A 52 41.61 -7.37 13.81
N ARG A 53 40.95 -6.42 13.12
CA ARG A 53 40.04 -5.46 13.76
C ARG A 53 38.66 -6.07 13.99
N GLU A 54 38.00 -5.64 15.07
CA GLU A 54 36.60 -5.97 15.32
C GLU A 54 35.73 -5.66 14.10
N MET A 55 34.93 -6.63 13.69
CA MET A 55 33.98 -6.46 12.60
C MET A 55 33.10 -5.26 12.91
N LEU A 56 33.13 -4.26 12.03
CA LEU A 56 32.20 -3.14 12.12
C LEU A 56 30.77 -3.71 12.15
N PRO A 57 29.91 -3.21 13.05
CA PRO A 57 28.53 -3.66 13.07
C PRO A 57 27.95 -3.44 11.67
N ILE A 58 27.24 -4.46 11.16
CA ILE A 58 26.59 -4.41 9.86
C ILE A 58 25.61 -3.24 9.88
N ASP A 59 26.02 -2.13 9.28
CA ASP A 59 25.17 -0.97 9.09
C ASP A 59 24.20 -1.29 7.95
N LEU A 60 22.97 -1.65 8.34
CA LEU A 60 21.87 -2.07 7.46
C LEU A 60 21.58 -1.08 6.31
N GLY A 61 22.06 0.16 6.38
CA GLY A 61 21.89 1.17 5.32
C GLY A 61 23.16 1.48 4.49
N PHE A 62 24.30 0.84 4.76
CA PHE A 62 25.57 1.16 4.11
C PHE A 62 25.51 0.95 2.58
N TRP A 63 25.06 -0.22 2.16
CA TRP A 63 24.96 -0.57 0.73
C TRP A 63 23.96 0.32 -0.01
N THR A 64 22.87 0.71 0.65
CA THR A 64 21.87 1.63 0.10
C THR A 64 22.42 3.04 -0.08
N ARG A 65 23.23 3.54 0.85
CA ARG A 65 23.90 4.85 0.71
C ARG A 65 24.97 4.81 -0.37
N LEU A 66 25.73 3.72 -0.46
CA LEU A 66 26.80 3.56 -1.42
C LEU A 66 26.26 3.50 -2.86
N SER A 67 25.21 2.74 -3.12
CA SER A 67 24.59 2.64 -4.45
C SER A 67 24.03 3.98 -4.92
N VAL A 68 23.37 4.74 -4.03
CA VAL A 68 22.87 6.10 -4.33
C VAL A 68 24.00 7.05 -4.71
N VAL A 69 25.16 6.96 -4.06
CA VAL A 69 26.32 7.82 -4.38
C VAL A 69 26.95 7.43 -5.71
N ILE A 70 27.02 6.14 -6.04
CA ILE A 70 27.55 5.63 -7.31
C ILE A 70 26.62 6.06 -8.47
N ASP A 71 25.32 5.89 -8.33
CA ASP A 71 24.33 6.30 -9.35
C ASP A 71 24.30 7.81 -9.57
N LYS A 72 24.52 8.59 -8.51
CA LYS A 72 24.59 10.06 -8.61
C LYS A 72 25.83 10.53 -9.39
N LYS A 73 26.94 9.79 -9.34
CA LYS A 73 28.17 10.10 -10.08
C LYS A 73 28.13 9.64 -11.54
N ASN A 74 27.28 8.69 -11.90
CA ASN A 74 27.24 8.08 -13.24
C ASN A 74 26.16 8.64 -14.19
N LYS A 75 25.49 9.76 -13.86
CA LYS A 75 24.53 10.39 -14.79
C LYS A 75 25.25 11.23 -15.86
N PRO A 76 25.09 10.94 -17.16
CA PRO A 76 25.66 11.75 -18.23
C PRO A 76 24.87 13.07 -18.37
N VAL A 77 25.52 14.20 -18.14
CA VAL A 77 24.97 15.54 -18.43
C VAL A 77 24.97 15.72 -19.95
N ARG A 78 23.80 15.62 -20.58
CA ARG A 78 23.62 15.81 -22.02
C ARG A 78 23.31 17.29 -22.31
N ASN A 79 24.19 17.92 -23.08
CA ASN A 79 24.14 19.32 -23.53
C ASN A 79 22.84 19.66 -24.30
N ILE A 80 22.03 20.59 -23.77
CA ILE A 80 20.82 21.16 -24.44
C ILE A 80 20.96 22.68 -24.68
N ILE A 81 22.06 23.31 -24.25
CA ILE A 81 22.13 24.79 -24.11
C ILE A 81 22.44 25.55 -25.42
N TRP A 82 22.72 24.88 -26.55
CA TRP A 82 23.25 25.59 -27.75
C TRP A 82 22.24 25.99 -28.84
N LYS A 83 20.92 25.75 -28.68
CA LYS A 83 19.94 25.96 -29.78
C LYS A 83 18.87 27.06 -29.59
N ILE A 84 18.94 27.90 -28.54
CA ILE A 84 17.86 28.87 -28.21
C ILE A 84 18.36 30.32 -28.28
N ARG A 85 19.10 30.71 -29.34
CA ARG A 85 19.67 32.07 -29.42
C ARG A 85 19.08 33.01 -30.48
N GLU A 86 18.11 32.60 -31.30
CA GLU A 86 17.59 33.47 -32.38
C GLU A 86 16.12 33.93 -32.28
N ASN A 87 15.30 33.41 -31.34
CA ASN A 87 13.87 33.76 -31.29
C ASN A 87 13.42 34.59 -30.06
N LEU A 88 14.35 35.09 -29.23
CA LEU A 88 14.03 35.64 -27.91
C LEU A 88 13.25 36.96 -27.90
N VAL A 89 13.29 37.77 -28.97
CA VAL A 89 12.69 39.12 -28.95
C VAL A 89 11.17 39.10 -29.19
N ARG A 90 10.63 38.08 -29.87
CA ARG A 90 9.18 37.98 -30.16
C ARG A 90 8.39 37.25 -29.07
N PHE A 91 9.04 36.47 -28.21
CA PHE A 91 8.38 35.73 -27.12
C PHE A 91 8.24 36.54 -25.82
N ALA A 92 8.93 37.68 -25.67
CA ALA A 92 8.96 38.45 -24.43
C ALA A 92 7.59 39.08 -24.08
N THR A 93 6.82 39.54 -25.07
CA THR A 93 5.50 40.16 -24.81
C THR A 93 4.41 39.13 -24.49
N VAL A 94 4.43 37.98 -25.16
CA VAL A 94 3.47 36.90 -24.90
C VAL A 94 3.73 36.22 -23.55
N THR A 95 5.00 36.07 -23.14
CA THR A 95 5.34 35.47 -21.84
C THR A 95 4.92 36.34 -20.66
N ILE A 96 5.00 37.67 -20.74
CA ILE A 96 4.56 38.55 -19.63
C ILE A 96 3.05 38.42 -19.39
N ALA A 97 2.24 38.38 -20.45
CA ALA A 97 0.79 38.19 -20.33
C ALA A 97 0.45 36.80 -19.74
N LEU A 98 1.18 35.76 -20.16
CA LEU A 98 0.96 34.39 -19.69
C LEU A 98 1.40 34.21 -18.23
N VAL A 99 2.48 34.87 -17.81
CA VAL A 99 2.92 34.91 -16.40
C VAL A 99 1.91 35.64 -15.52
N LEU A 100 1.31 36.74 -15.98
CA LEU A 100 0.29 37.44 -15.21
C LEU A 100 -0.97 36.59 -15.02
N VAL A 101 -1.50 35.98 -16.09
CA VAL A 101 -2.66 35.08 -16.01
C VAL A 101 -2.35 33.87 -15.12
N PHE A 102 -1.16 33.28 -15.26
CA PHE A 102 -0.74 32.14 -14.45
C PHE A 102 -0.52 32.50 -12.98
N SER A 103 -0.03 33.72 -12.69
CA SER A 103 0.18 34.19 -11.32
C SER A 103 -1.14 34.43 -10.58
N VAL A 104 -2.16 34.97 -11.25
CA VAL A 104 -3.50 35.15 -10.68
C VAL A 104 -4.19 33.79 -10.49
N TRP A 105 -4.04 32.86 -11.45
CA TRP A 105 -4.53 31.49 -11.30
C TRP A 105 -3.85 30.73 -10.15
N LEU A 106 -2.53 30.88 -9.99
CA LEU A 106 -1.79 30.31 -8.88
C LEU A 106 -2.24 30.87 -7.54
N LEU A 107 -2.44 32.19 -7.42
CA LEU A 107 -2.92 32.80 -6.18
C LEU A 107 -4.34 32.36 -5.81
N TYR A 108 -5.22 32.18 -6.80
CA TYR A 108 -6.58 31.67 -6.59
C TYR A 108 -6.61 30.20 -6.14
N ASN A 109 -5.64 29.39 -6.59
CA ASN A 109 -5.51 27.99 -6.16
C ASN A 109 -4.65 27.79 -4.90
N ARG A 110 -4.03 28.84 -4.34
CA ARG A 110 -3.10 28.72 -3.20
C ARG A 110 -3.73 28.89 -1.81
N THR A 111 -5.05 29.04 -1.71
CA THR A 111 -5.74 29.04 -0.41
C THR A 111 -6.08 27.63 0.11
N SER A 112 -5.56 26.58 -0.50
CA SER A 112 -5.80 25.19 -0.09
C SER A 112 -4.54 24.33 -0.05
N ASP A 113 -3.46 24.80 0.58
CA ASP A 113 -2.31 23.92 0.90
C ASP A 113 -2.03 23.95 2.41
N VAL A 114 -2.73 23.06 3.11
CA VAL A 114 -2.31 22.50 4.40
C VAL A 114 -0.98 21.77 4.18
N ALA A 115 -0.06 21.97 5.12
CA ALA A 115 1.30 21.41 5.16
C ALA A 115 1.45 20.00 4.54
N LYS A 116 2.31 19.86 3.53
CA LYS A 116 2.76 18.57 3.02
C LYS A 116 3.89 18.03 3.91
N PRO A 117 3.72 16.91 4.64
CA PRO A 117 4.84 16.25 5.29
C PRO A 117 5.74 15.57 4.25
N GLU A 118 7.05 15.72 4.43
CA GLU A 118 8.10 15.07 3.64
C GLU A 118 8.01 13.53 3.75
N HIS A 119 7.32 12.87 2.81
CA HIS A 119 7.26 11.41 2.69
C HIS A 119 7.72 10.91 1.31
N GLY A 120 8.80 11.51 0.79
CA GLY A 120 9.32 11.21 -0.54
C GLY A 120 10.23 9.97 -0.66
N GLN A 121 10.67 9.36 0.43
CA GLN A 121 11.74 8.34 0.38
C GLN A 121 11.27 6.88 0.44
N TYR A 122 10.01 6.59 0.83
CA TYR A 122 9.46 5.22 0.81
C TYR A 122 8.93 4.79 -0.57
N LYS A 123 8.98 5.69 -1.56
CA LYS A 123 8.23 5.58 -2.81
C LYS A 123 8.70 4.46 -3.75
N ASN A 124 9.96 4.01 -3.66
CA ASN A 124 10.54 3.19 -4.74
C ASN A 124 11.21 1.87 -4.33
N ASN A 125 11.48 1.59 -3.04
CA ASN A 125 12.28 0.42 -2.67
C ASN A 125 11.49 -0.76 -2.05
N ILE A 126 10.32 -0.52 -1.46
CA ILE A 126 9.49 -1.58 -0.86
C ILE A 126 8.45 -2.11 -1.86
N LEU A 127 8.14 -1.33 -2.91
CA LEU A 127 7.08 -1.61 -3.89
C LEU A 127 7.63 -1.99 -5.27
N SER A 128 8.88 -2.45 -5.34
CA SER A 128 9.52 -2.88 -6.58
C SER A 128 8.85 -4.12 -7.20
N GLY A 129 7.99 -4.82 -6.44
CA GLY A 129 7.21 -5.96 -6.90
C GLY A 129 5.80 -5.57 -7.37
N ALA A 130 5.20 -6.40 -8.22
CA ALA A 130 3.86 -6.13 -8.75
C ALA A 130 2.80 -6.22 -7.63
N LEU A 131 2.14 -5.10 -7.32
CA LEU A 131 0.93 -5.11 -6.49
C LEU A 131 -0.23 -5.68 -7.31
N VAL A 132 -1.01 -6.57 -6.70
CA VAL A 132 -2.24 -7.11 -7.27
C VAL A 132 -3.37 -7.09 -6.24
N PRO A 133 -4.63 -6.98 -6.66
CA PRO A 133 -5.80 -7.12 -5.79
C PRO A 133 -5.83 -8.47 -5.10
N LEU A 134 -6.12 -8.45 -3.80
CA LEU A 134 -6.42 -9.66 -3.05
C LEU A 134 -7.74 -10.29 -3.54
N PHE A 135 -8.71 -9.45 -3.90
CA PHE A 135 -10.00 -9.86 -4.45
C PHE A 135 -10.02 -9.58 -5.95
N PRO A 136 -10.06 -10.62 -6.81
CA PRO A 136 -9.97 -10.44 -8.26
C PRO A 136 -11.26 -9.95 -8.88
N LYS A 137 -12.41 -10.34 -8.31
CA LYS A 137 -13.73 -9.88 -8.74
C LYS A 137 -14.72 -10.01 -7.59
N VAL A 138 -15.35 -8.91 -7.24
CA VAL A 138 -16.35 -8.81 -6.19
C VAL A 138 -17.69 -8.55 -6.86
N ASP A 139 -18.53 -9.59 -6.93
CA ASP A 139 -19.88 -9.45 -7.45
C ASP A 139 -20.78 -8.66 -6.50
N LYS A 140 -21.99 -8.32 -6.99
CA LYS A 140 -22.97 -7.55 -6.21
C LYS A 140 -23.41 -8.27 -4.94
N GLU A 141 -23.42 -9.60 -4.93
CA GLU A 141 -23.78 -10.38 -3.74
C GLU A 141 -22.72 -10.28 -2.65
N LYS A 142 -21.45 -10.43 -3.01
CA LYS A 142 -20.29 -10.29 -2.11
C LYS A 142 -20.20 -8.84 -1.62
N ALA A 143 -20.44 -7.86 -2.48
CA ALA A 143 -20.50 -6.45 -2.09
C ALA A 143 -21.65 -6.18 -1.09
N LEU A 144 -22.82 -6.80 -1.30
CA LEU A 144 -23.95 -6.71 -0.37
C LEU A 144 -23.62 -7.36 0.98
N GLN A 145 -23.07 -8.58 0.97
CA GLN A 145 -22.66 -9.28 2.18
C GLN A 145 -21.64 -8.48 2.97
N PHE A 146 -20.64 -7.92 2.30
CA PHE A 146 -19.68 -7.02 2.92
C PHE A 146 -20.34 -5.80 3.56
N SER A 147 -21.29 -5.18 2.86
CA SER A 147 -21.99 -3.99 3.37
C SER A 147 -22.79 -4.31 4.64
N LEU A 148 -23.41 -5.49 4.68
CA LEU A 148 -24.24 -5.95 5.80
C LEU A 148 -23.44 -6.46 6.99
N PHE A 149 -22.34 -7.16 6.76
CA PHE A 149 -21.62 -7.92 7.81
C PHE A 149 -20.21 -7.41 8.05
N GLY A 150 -19.69 -6.54 7.19
CA GLY A 150 -18.29 -6.10 7.21
C GLY A 150 -17.30 -7.20 6.84
N SER A 151 -17.76 -8.36 6.34
CA SER A 151 -16.90 -9.49 6.03
C SER A 151 -16.96 -9.90 4.56
N ILE A 152 -15.81 -10.32 4.02
CA ILE A 152 -15.68 -10.86 2.65
C ILE A 152 -14.94 -12.19 2.71
N PRO A 153 -15.53 -13.26 2.16
CA PRO A 153 -14.80 -14.52 2.02
C PRO A 153 -13.66 -14.39 1.03
N LEU A 154 -12.47 -14.89 1.40
CA LEU A 154 -11.27 -14.85 0.57
C LEU A 154 -11.25 -15.95 -0.49
N ASP A 155 -11.90 -17.07 -0.20
CA ASP A 155 -12.05 -18.20 -1.10
C ASP A 155 -13.42 -18.84 -0.83
N GLU A 156 -14.02 -19.42 -1.86
CA GLU A 156 -15.27 -20.16 -1.74
C GLU A 156 -15.07 -21.51 -1.04
N LYS A 157 -13.83 -22.01 -1.00
CA LYS A 157 -13.45 -23.29 -0.40
C LYS A 157 -12.78 -23.18 0.96
N SER A 158 -12.35 -21.99 1.36
CA SER A 158 -11.63 -21.80 2.61
C SER A 158 -12.48 -21.00 3.58
N ASP A 159 -12.48 -21.37 4.86
CA ASP A 159 -13.14 -20.60 5.93
C ASP A 159 -12.43 -19.25 6.21
N ALA A 160 -11.50 -18.80 5.34
CA ALA A 160 -10.77 -17.56 5.54
C ALA A 160 -11.62 -16.36 5.10
N ASN A 161 -11.87 -15.46 6.04
CA ASN A 161 -12.62 -14.22 5.82
C ASN A 161 -11.73 -13.01 6.12
N VAL A 162 -11.92 -11.94 5.35
CA VAL A 162 -11.51 -10.59 5.76
C VAL A 162 -12.70 -9.95 6.46
N SER A 163 -12.62 -9.75 7.76
CA SER A 163 -13.63 -9.03 8.53
C SER A 163 -13.13 -7.63 8.87
N ILE A 164 -14.06 -6.67 8.85
CA ILE A 164 -13.85 -5.31 9.27
C ILE A 164 -14.80 -5.07 10.43
N ASP A 165 -14.26 -5.09 11.64
CA ASP A 165 -14.98 -4.73 12.84
C ASP A 165 -14.72 -3.25 13.14
N SER A 166 -15.79 -2.46 13.19
CA SER A 166 -15.76 -1.10 13.75
C SER A 166 -16.30 -1.19 15.17
N ARG A 167 -15.48 -1.71 16.09
CA ARG A 167 -15.82 -1.62 17.52
C ARG A 167 -15.62 -0.16 17.92
N LEU A 168 -16.74 0.53 18.18
CA LEU A 168 -16.79 1.88 18.75
C LEU A 168 -16.14 2.97 17.87
N ASP A 169 -16.73 3.34 16.73
CA ASP A 169 -16.53 4.59 15.93
C ASP A 169 -15.09 5.11 15.66
N LYS A 170 -14.05 4.41 16.14
CA LYS A 170 -12.72 4.92 16.41
C LYS A 170 -11.65 3.85 16.30
N VAL A 171 -11.97 2.56 16.29
CA VAL A 171 -10.99 1.49 16.05
C VAL A 171 -11.48 0.63 14.90
N TYR A 172 -10.70 0.56 13.83
CA TYR A 172 -10.98 -0.30 12.70
C TYR A 172 -10.09 -1.51 12.75
N LYS A 173 -10.69 -2.68 12.96
CA LYS A 173 -9.98 -3.95 13.02
C LYS A 173 -10.21 -4.71 11.72
N ILE A 174 -9.14 -4.92 10.96
CA ILE A 174 -9.14 -5.77 9.77
C ILE A 174 -8.58 -7.11 10.19
N GLU A 175 -9.44 -8.12 10.31
CA GLU A 175 -9.01 -9.48 10.63
C GLU A 175 -8.99 -10.32 9.36
N VAL A 176 -7.89 -11.02 9.13
CA VAL A 176 -7.75 -12.03 8.08
C VAL A 176 -7.54 -13.36 8.77
N GLY A 177 -8.55 -14.23 8.79
CA GLY A 177 -8.47 -15.48 9.54
C GLY A 177 -9.61 -16.45 9.28
N ARG A 178 -9.54 -17.63 9.89
CA ARG A 178 -10.66 -18.58 9.89
C ARG A 178 -11.86 -17.94 10.58
N ASP A 179 -13.03 -18.14 9.98
CA ASP A 179 -14.27 -17.50 10.40
C ASP A 179 -14.46 -17.59 11.91
N SER A 180 -14.71 -16.44 12.54
CA SER A 180 -14.78 -16.27 14.00
C SER A 180 -16.06 -16.87 14.63
N GLY A 181 -16.69 -17.83 13.95
CA GLY A 181 -17.87 -18.55 14.41
C GLY A 181 -19.19 -17.78 14.33
N LYS A 182 -19.21 -16.56 13.79
CA LYS A 182 -20.46 -15.80 13.59
C LYS A 182 -21.19 -16.28 12.33
N LYS A 183 -22.07 -17.28 12.50
CA LYS A 183 -22.97 -17.76 11.44
C LYS A 183 -24.06 -16.72 11.14
N TYR A 184 -23.77 -15.80 10.23
CA TYR A 184 -24.79 -14.90 9.69
C TYR A 184 -25.69 -15.63 8.69
N LYS A 185 -26.98 -15.27 8.67
CA LYS A 185 -27.89 -15.75 7.64
C LYS A 185 -27.51 -15.10 6.32
N ARG A 186 -27.09 -15.89 5.32
CA ARG A 186 -26.74 -15.40 4.00
C ARG A 186 -27.95 -14.70 3.35
N ILE A 187 -27.81 -13.41 3.06
CA ILE A 187 -28.80 -12.63 2.31
C ILE A 187 -28.33 -12.57 0.85
N THR A 188 -29.24 -12.88 -0.08
CA THR A 188 -29.04 -12.65 -1.51
C THR A 188 -29.63 -11.31 -1.92
N LEU A 189 -29.17 -10.77 -3.05
CA LEU A 189 -29.74 -9.54 -3.60
C LEU A 189 -31.24 -9.71 -3.90
N GLU A 190 -31.65 -10.89 -4.37
CA GLU A 190 -33.04 -11.21 -4.63
C GLU A 190 -33.91 -11.14 -3.36
N ASN A 191 -33.42 -11.68 -2.24
CA ASN A 191 -34.11 -11.59 -0.94
C ASN A 191 -34.29 -10.14 -0.50
N LEU A 192 -33.23 -9.33 -0.66
CA LEU A 192 -33.28 -7.90 -0.36
C LEU A 192 -34.35 -7.17 -1.19
N MET A 193 -34.35 -7.39 -2.51
CA MET A 193 -35.27 -6.74 -3.44
C MET A 193 -36.72 -7.19 -3.21
N THR A 194 -36.93 -8.47 -2.87
CA THR A 194 -38.26 -9.04 -2.61
C THR A 194 -38.88 -8.50 -1.32
N GLU A 195 -38.08 -8.37 -0.25
CA GLU A 195 -38.56 -7.89 1.04
C GLU A 195 -38.85 -6.39 1.01
N ILE A 196 -37.92 -5.60 0.49
CA ILE A 196 -38.02 -4.13 0.51
C ILE A 196 -39.02 -3.65 -0.55
N LYS A 197 -39.12 -4.36 -1.68
CA LYS A 197 -39.88 -3.95 -2.88
C LYS A 197 -39.53 -2.52 -3.33
N PRO A 198 -38.26 -2.25 -3.67
CA PRO A 198 -37.87 -0.95 -4.19
C PRO A 198 -38.50 -0.68 -5.57
N SER A 199 -38.73 0.59 -5.89
CA SER A 199 -39.12 1.03 -7.22
C SER A 199 -38.00 0.75 -8.23
N GLU A 200 -38.33 0.73 -9.53
CA GLU A 200 -37.32 0.51 -10.59
C GLU A 200 -36.17 1.52 -10.55
N ARG A 201 -36.45 2.76 -10.16
CA ARG A 201 -35.41 3.79 -9.98
C ARG A 201 -34.50 3.44 -8.81
N GLN A 202 -35.05 3.03 -7.67
CA GLN A 202 -34.28 2.64 -6.49
C GLN A 202 -33.45 1.38 -6.75
N LYS A 203 -33.99 0.39 -7.46
CA LYS A 203 -33.25 -0.82 -7.88
C LYS A 203 -31.99 -0.47 -8.64
N ARG A 204 -32.08 0.40 -9.65
CA ARG A 204 -30.91 0.84 -10.42
C ARG A 204 -29.86 1.52 -9.55
N VAL A 205 -30.29 2.37 -8.61
CA VAL A 205 -29.37 3.04 -7.68
C VAL A 205 -28.65 2.02 -6.80
N ILE A 206 -29.38 1.07 -6.20
CA ILE A 206 -28.81 0.02 -5.36
C ILE A 206 -27.86 -0.86 -6.19
N ASP A 207 -28.24 -1.23 -7.40
CA ASP A 207 -27.42 -2.05 -8.29
C ASP A 207 -26.10 -1.36 -8.66
N SER A 208 -26.16 -0.08 -9.06
CA SER A 208 -24.97 0.71 -9.35
C SER A 208 -24.09 0.93 -8.12
N LEU A 209 -24.70 1.16 -6.95
CA LEU A 209 -23.98 1.31 -5.70
C LEU A 209 -23.21 0.04 -5.34
N LEU A 210 -23.84 -1.13 -5.45
CA LEU A 210 -23.20 -2.42 -5.15
C LEU A 210 -22.09 -2.74 -6.14
N GLU A 211 -22.27 -2.41 -7.43
CA GLU A 211 -21.21 -2.57 -8.43
C GLU A 211 -19.99 -1.68 -8.13
N LEU A 212 -20.22 -0.40 -7.80
CA LEU A 212 -19.15 0.51 -7.41
C LEU A 212 -18.47 0.07 -6.11
N THR A 213 -19.24 -0.48 -5.17
CA THR A 213 -18.72 -1.04 -3.92
C THR A 213 -17.79 -2.21 -4.18
N GLY A 214 -18.18 -3.13 -5.09
CA GLY A 214 -17.32 -4.23 -5.52
C GLY A 214 -15.98 -3.74 -6.04
N LYS A 215 -15.99 -2.78 -6.98
CA LYS A 215 -14.76 -2.16 -7.51
C LYS A 215 -13.93 -1.47 -6.43
N GLN A 216 -14.57 -0.82 -5.46
CA GLN A 216 -13.86 -0.16 -4.37
C GLN A 216 -13.17 -1.18 -3.46
N ILE A 217 -13.81 -2.31 -3.15
CA ILE A 217 -13.23 -3.40 -2.36
C ILE A 217 -12.00 -3.97 -3.07
N GLU A 218 -12.11 -4.28 -4.36
CA GLU A 218 -11.01 -4.82 -5.19
C GLU A 218 -9.78 -3.90 -5.12
N ARG A 219 -10.01 -2.58 -5.16
CA ARG A 219 -8.96 -1.55 -5.12
C ARG A 219 -8.42 -1.26 -3.72
N SER A 220 -9.09 -1.75 -2.69
CA SER A 220 -8.80 -1.40 -1.30
C SER A 220 -7.81 -2.34 -0.63
N VAL A 221 -7.66 -3.57 -1.10
CA VAL A 221 -6.72 -4.54 -0.51
C VAL A 221 -5.86 -5.12 -1.61
N LEU A 222 -4.58 -4.75 -1.60
CA LEU A 222 -3.59 -5.21 -2.54
C LEU A 222 -2.53 -6.03 -1.82
N ILE A 223 -1.96 -6.98 -2.54
CA ILE A 223 -0.85 -7.80 -2.10
C ILE A 223 0.30 -7.61 -3.08
N GLY A 224 1.51 -7.56 -2.55
CA GLY A 224 2.73 -7.47 -3.33
C GLY A 224 3.65 -8.64 -3.08
N GLU A 225 4.74 -8.66 -3.84
CA GLU A 225 5.86 -9.55 -3.58
C GLU A 225 6.43 -9.31 -2.16
N ASN A 226 7.12 -10.31 -1.60
CA ASN A 226 7.70 -10.28 -0.25
C ASN A 226 6.70 -10.14 0.91
N ASN A 227 5.50 -10.71 0.76
CA ASN A 227 4.45 -10.66 1.80
C ASN A 227 4.02 -9.23 2.16
N THR A 228 4.02 -8.34 1.17
CA THR A 228 3.52 -6.98 1.35
C THR A 228 1.99 -6.99 1.23
N VAL A 229 1.30 -6.34 2.17
CA VAL A 229 -0.14 -6.10 2.15
C VAL A 229 -0.36 -4.59 2.17
N VAL A 230 -1.21 -4.11 1.29
CA VAL A 230 -1.49 -2.69 1.14
C VAL A 230 -2.98 -2.50 1.28
N ILE A 231 -3.39 -1.69 2.25
CA ILE A 231 -4.80 -1.53 2.62
C ILE A 231 -5.18 -0.05 2.54
N ALA A 232 -6.25 0.24 1.79
CA ALA A 232 -6.86 1.55 1.77
C ALA A 232 -7.64 1.77 3.08
N PRO A 233 -7.35 2.84 3.85
CA PRO A 233 -8.01 3.09 5.13
C PRO A 233 -9.52 3.34 4.96
N GLY A 234 -9.95 3.86 3.80
CA GLY A 234 -11.36 4.09 3.48
C GLY A 234 -12.23 2.84 3.42
N LEU A 235 -11.62 1.65 3.26
CA LEU A 235 -12.32 0.37 3.28
C LEU A 235 -13.10 0.16 4.59
N SER A 236 -12.55 0.68 5.68
CA SER A 236 -13.09 0.53 7.02
C SER A 236 -14.47 1.17 7.23
N ARG A 237 -14.79 2.20 6.45
CA ARG A 237 -16.07 2.94 6.49
C ARG A 237 -16.98 2.62 5.30
N LEU A 238 -16.51 1.80 4.37
CA LEU A 238 -17.21 1.54 3.11
C LEU A 238 -18.57 0.88 3.35
N ASN A 239 -18.63 -0.10 4.25
CA ASN A 239 -19.88 -0.77 4.63
C ASN A 239 -20.93 0.22 5.17
N GLU A 240 -20.53 1.10 6.08
CA GLU A 240 -21.40 2.13 6.68
C GLU A 240 -21.93 3.09 5.62
N VAL A 241 -21.05 3.62 4.78
CA VAL A 241 -21.43 4.54 3.70
C VAL A 241 -22.39 3.87 2.72
N VAL A 242 -22.15 2.62 2.33
CA VAL A 242 -23.05 1.90 1.41
C VAL A 242 -24.42 1.69 2.04
N MET A 243 -24.47 1.27 3.31
CA MET A 243 -25.72 1.09 4.02
C MET A 243 -26.49 2.40 4.19
N GLU A 244 -25.80 3.52 4.46
CA GLU A 244 -26.41 4.85 4.48
C GLU A 244 -27.02 5.24 3.14
N ASN A 245 -26.30 5.01 2.03
CA ASN A 245 -26.79 5.31 0.68
C ASN A 245 -28.03 4.47 0.36
N ILE A 246 -28.03 3.15 0.67
CA ILE A 246 -29.21 2.29 0.51
C ILE A 246 -30.37 2.82 1.36
N PHE A 247 -30.14 3.13 2.63
CA PHE A 247 -31.20 3.67 3.49
C PHE A 247 -31.77 4.99 2.97
N SER A 248 -30.92 5.88 2.48
CA SER A 248 -31.32 7.21 2.02
C SER A 248 -32.21 7.15 0.78
N CYS A 249 -32.01 6.18 -0.12
CA CYS A 249 -32.80 6.08 -1.34
C CYS A 249 -34.18 5.43 -1.14
N LEU A 250 -34.45 4.83 0.04
CA LEU A 250 -35.71 4.16 0.35
C LEU A 250 -36.77 5.11 0.93
N GLU A 251 -38.05 4.82 0.68
CA GLU A 251 -39.19 5.50 1.28
C GLU A 251 -39.46 5.01 2.72
N HIS A 252 -40.27 5.74 3.48
CA HIS A 252 -40.50 5.44 4.89
C HIS A 252 -40.94 3.99 5.15
N GLU A 253 -41.95 3.49 4.42
CA GLU A 253 -42.41 2.10 4.57
C GLU A 253 -41.34 1.06 4.19
N GLN A 254 -40.54 1.36 3.17
CA GLN A 254 -39.45 0.50 2.73
C GLN A 254 -38.30 0.48 3.74
N LYS A 255 -37.98 1.62 4.37
CA LYS A 255 -37.00 1.70 5.46
C LYS A 255 -37.41 0.80 6.63
N LEU A 256 -38.69 0.76 7.00
CA LEU A 256 -39.20 -0.12 8.06
C LEU A 256 -39.04 -1.61 7.70
N LYS A 257 -39.33 -2.00 6.46
CA LYS A 257 -39.11 -3.38 5.97
C LYS A 257 -37.63 -3.73 5.97
N PHE A 258 -36.80 -2.81 5.49
CA PHE A 258 -35.35 -3.00 5.47
C PHE A 258 -34.79 -3.17 6.88
N GLN A 259 -35.20 -2.35 7.85
CA GLN A 259 -34.80 -2.52 9.26
C GLN A 259 -35.20 -3.88 9.83
N LYS A 260 -36.41 -4.38 9.51
CA LYS A 260 -36.85 -5.72 9.92
C LYS A 260 -35.97 -6.81 9.31
N LEU A 261 -35.58 -6.68 8.04
CA LEU A 261 -34.64 -7.58 7.39
C LEU A 261 -33.27 -7.56 8.09
N LEU A 262 -32.73 -6.37 8.39
CA LEU A 262 -31.43 -6.25 9.07
C LEU A 262 -31.44 -6.91 10.46
N LYS A 263 -32.55 -6.80 11.20
CA LYS A 263 -32.73 -7.50 12.48
C LYS A 263 -32.72 -9.02 12.30
N SER A 264 -33.47 -9.54 11.32
CA SER A 264 -33.61 -10.99 11.12
C SER A 264 -32.32 -11.66 10.65
N CYS A 265 -31.41 -10.90 10.04
CA CYS A 265 -30.14 -11.41 9.56
C CYS A 265 -28.95 -11.14 10.48
N GLY A 266 -29.18 -10.52 11.65
CA GLY A 266 -28.13 -10.28 12.64
C GLY A 266 -27.23 -9.07 12.34
N ALA A 267 -27.60 -8.20 11.40
CA ALA A 267 -26.89 -6.97 11.05
C ALA A 267 -27.27 -5.80 12.00
N GLN A 268 -27.30 -6.07 13.31
CA GLN A 268 -27.85 -5.17 14.33
C GLN A 268 -27.06 -3.86 14.48
N LYS A 269 -25.78 -3.86 14.10
CA LYS A 269 -24.90 -2.67 14.00
C LYS A 269 -25.58 -1.51 13.26
N TYR A 270 -26.44 -1.81 12.28
CA TYR A 270 -27.05 -0.80 11.43
C TYR A 270 -28.45 -0.35 11.87
N PHE A 271 -28.93 -0.82 13.02
CA PHE A 271 -30.31 -0.54 13.46
C PHE A 271 -30.54 0.95 13.74
N ASN A 272 -29.53 1.66 14.26
CA ASN A 272 -29.62 3.08 14.63
C ASN A 272 -29.48 4.06 13.45
N TYR A 273 -29.25 3.59 12.22
CA TYR A 273 -29.18 4.46 11.05
C TYR A 273 -30.51 5.10 10.69
N GLY A 274 -31.63 4.44 11.01
CA GLY A 274 -32.97 4.99 10.78
C GLY A 274 -33.23 6.30 11.54
N GLU A 275 -32.63 6.46 12.72
CA GLU A 275 -32.78 7.66 13.55
C GLU A 275 -31.73 8.73 13.21
N ARG A 276 -30.56 8.34 12.70
CA ARG A 276 -29.45 9.26 12.36
C ARG A 276 -29.56 9.87 10.96
N ILE A 277 -30.19 9.18 10.00
CA ILE A 277 -30.25 9.65 8.61
C ILE A 277 -31.57 10.38 8.35
N ASN A 278 -31.61 11.67 8.69
CA ASN A 278 -32.61 12.61 8.17
C ASN A 278 -32.07 13.38 6.95
N ARG A 279 -31.23 12.72 6.14
CA ARG A 279 -30.71 13.30 4.90
C ARG A 279 -31.62 12.91 3.75
N GLU A 280 -32.15 13.91 3.08
CA GLU A 280 -32.84 13.77 1.82
C GLU A 280 -31.84 13.25 0.76
N TYR A 281 -32.24 12.22 0.00
CA TYR A 281 -31.39 11.64 -1.02
C TYR A 281 -31.08 12.67 -2.09
N SER A 282 -29.83 13.13 -2.17
CA SER A 282 -29.41 14.20 -3.09
C SER A 282 -29.32 13.73 -4.56
N GLY A 283 -29.58 12.46 -4.85
CA GLY A 283 -29.44 11.89 -6.20
C GLY A 283 -28.03 11.39 -6.52
N TRP A 284 -27.04 11.71 -5.68
CA TRP A 284 -25.63 11.35 -5.90
C TRP A 284 -25.19 10.24 -4.95
N ILE A 285 -24.56 9.21 -5.50
CA ILE A 285 -23.91 8.15 -4.70
C ILE A 285 -22.65 8.74 -4.07
N SER A 286 -22.66 8.86 -2.74
CA SER A 286 -21.48 9.31 -1.99
C SER A 286 -20.70 8.09 -1.54
N LEU A 287 -19.64 7.73 -2.25
CA LEU A 287 -18.64 6.75 -1.77
C LEU A 287 -17.45 7.49 -1.15
N PRO A 288 -16.68 6.84 -0.25
CA PRO A 288 -15.41 7.41 0.22
C PRO A 288 -14.56 7.82 -0.99
N SER A 289 -13.94 9.00 -0.94
CA SER A 289 -13.11 9.48 -2.04
C SER A 289 -12.05 8.44 -2.41
N LYS A 290 -11.63 8.39 -3.68
CA LYS A 290 -10.49 7.58 -4.11
C LYS A 290 -9.23 8.11 -3.43
N GLU A 291 -8.98 7.65 -2.21
CA GLU A 291 -7.78 8.01 -1.48
C GLU A 291 -6.62 7.21 -2.06
N ASN A 292 -5.62 7.92 -2.59
CA ASN A 292 -4.36 7.33 -3.00
C ASN A 292 -3.47 7.00 -1.78
N ARG A 293 -4.02 6.95 -0.57
CA ARG A 293 -3.26 6.71 0.67
C ARG A 293 -3.53 5.31 1.16
N PHE A 294 -2.47 4.61 1.53
CA PHE A 294 -2.53 3.22 1.93
C PHE A 294 -1.69 2.98 3.17
N VAL A 295 -2.16 2.04 3.99
CA VAL A 295 -1.37 1.38 5.02
C VAL A 295 -0.64 0.22 4.35
N ILE A 296 0.69 0.29 4.32
CA ILE A 296 1.56 -0.74 3.79
C ILE A 296 2.07 -1.56 4.98
N ILE A 297 1.89 -2.86 4.90
CA ILE A 297 2.26 -3.83 5.93
C ILE A 297 3.20 -4.83 5.27
N THR A 298 4.37 -4.98 5.82
CA THR A 298 5.35 -6.01 5.46
C THR A 298 5.65 -6.82 6.71
N PRO A 299 6.33 -7.99 6.61
CA PRO A 299 6.68 -8.77 7.79
C PRO A 299 7.39 -7.95 8.87
N ASP A 300 8.27 -7.03 8.47
CA ASP A 300 9.16 -6.31 9.38
C ASP A 300 8.78 -4.84 9.60
N THR A 301 7.91 -4.28 8.76
CA THR A 301 7.58 -2.85 8.83
C THR A 301 6.13 -2.55 8.52
N LEU A 302 5.67 -1.46 9.11
CA LEU A 302 4.39 -0.84 8.79
C LEU A 302 4.69 0.57 8.29
N ALA A 303 4.00 1.04 7.26
CA ALA A 303 4.13 2.37 6.72
C ALA A 303 2.78 2.93 6.29
N TYR A 304 2.63 4.25 6.32
CA TYR A 304 1.48 4.95 5.74
C TYR A 304 2.00 5.82 4.59
N SER A 305 1.54 5.56 3.37
CA SER A 305 2.11 6.20 2.19
C SER A 305 1.07 6.46 1.11
N GLN A 306 1.35 7.47 0.27
CA GLN A 306 0.54 7.74 -0.91
C GLN A 306 1.07 6.94 -2.11
N LEU A 307 0.23 6.09 -2.68
CA LEU A 307 0.51 5.26 -3.84
C LEU A 307 -0.30 5.71 -5.05
N SER A 308 0.38 5.91 -6.17
CA SER A 308 -0.27 6.14 -7.46
C SER A 308 -0.37 4.80 -8.17
N ILE A 309 -1.54 4.17 -8.07
CA ILE A 309 -1.79 2.86 -8.66
C ILE A 309 -2.71 3.06 -9.85
N ASP A 310 -2.23 2.65 -11.03
CA ASP A 310 -3.06 2.57 -12.21
C ASP A 310 -3.84 1.25 -12.17
N PHE A 311 -5.07 1.34 -11.68
CA PHE A 311 -5.95 0.20 -11.54
C PHE A 311 -6.42 -0.36 -12.88
N ASP A 312 -6.46 0.45 -13.93
CA ASP A 312 -6.94 0.01 -15.25
C ASP A 312 -5.86 -0.87 -15.91
N SER A 313 -4.59 -0.44 -15.83
CA SER A 313 -3.44 -1.27 -16.24
C SER A 313 -3.32 -2.55 -15.41
N LEU A 314 -3.65 -2.49 -14.13
CA LEU A 314 -3.60 -3.63 -13.22
C LEU A 314 -4.71 -4.64 -13.52
N GLU A 315 -5.93 -4.19 -13.85
CA GLU A 315 -7.04 -5.05 -14.29
C GLU A 315 -6.67 -5.80 -15.58
N GLN A 316 -6.09 -5.09 -16.55
CA GLN A 316 -5.60 -5.71 -17.78
C GLN A 316 -4.52 -6.77 -17.52
N LYS A 317 -3.59 -6.50 -16.59
CA LYS A 317 -2.55 -7.47 -16.20
C LYS A 317 -3.15 -8.70 -15.51
N MET A 318 -4.22 -8.53 -14.72
CA MET A 318 -4.92 -9.64 -14.09
C MET A 318 -5.55 -10.59 -15.10
N GLU A 319 -6.08 -10.06 -16.19
CA GLU A 319 -6.64 -10.87 -17.27
C GLU A 319 -5.55 -11.65 -18.02
N GLN A 320 -4.36 -11.06 -18.18
CA GLN A 320 -3.24 -11.67 -18.90
C GLN A 320 -2.47 -12.71 -18.07
N ASP A 321 -2.24 -12.44 -16.79
CA ASP A 321 -1.42 -13.27 -15.88
C ASP A 321 -2.26 -13.98 -14.79
N PHE A 322 -3.51 -14.34 -15.11
CA PHE A 322 -4.48 -14.84 -14.14
C PHE A 322 -3.96 -15.98 -13.25
N GLU A 323 -3.33 -17.01 -13.82
CA GLU A 323 -2.84 -18.17 -13.04
C GLU A 323 -1.68 -17.82 -12.11
N ASN A 324 -0.73 -16.99 -12.56
CA ASN A 324 0.38 -16.55 -11.70
C ASN A 324 -0.13 -15.73 -10.51
N ILE A 325 -1.10 -14.85 -10.77
CA ILE A 325 -1.72 -14.00 -9.76
C ILE A 325 -2.54 -14.84 -8.78
N ARG A 326 -3.26 -15.84 -9.29
CA ARG A 326 -4.00 -16.79 -8.46
C ARG A 326 -3.07 -17.56 -7.52
N ILE A 327 -1.96 -18.11 -8.04
CA ILE A 327 -0.96 -18.83 -7.24
C ILE A 327 -0.36 -17.91 -6.17
N MET A 328 0.02 -16.68 -6.56
CA MET A 328 0.56 -15.70 -5.63
C MET A 328 -0.45 -15.38 -4.51
N ARG A 329 -1.70 -15.15 -4.86
CA ARG A 329 -2.80 -14.90 -3.91
C ARG A 329 -3.00 -16.07 -2.94
N GLU A 330 -3.13 -17.28 -3.45
CA GLU A 330 -3.30 -18.48 -2.61
C GLU A 330 -2.10 -18.68 -1.67
N SER A 331 -0.89 -18.44 -2.15
CA SER A 331 0.32 -18.51 -1.32
C SER A 331 0.32 -17.45 -0.22
N MET A 332 -0.14 -16.24 -0.53
CA MET A 332 -0.24 -15.13 0.41
C MET A 332 -1.28 -15.39 1.48
N ILE A 333 -2.47 -15.85 1.12
CA ILE A 333 -3.52 -16.26 2.07
C ILE A 333 -2.96 -17.33 3.00
N ARG A 334 -2.32 -18.39 2.47
CA ARG A 334 -1.72 -19.44 3.30
C ARG A 334 -0.66 -18.91 4.27
N ARG A 335 0.14 -17.91 3.87
CA ARG A 335 1.16 -17.29 4.74
C ARG A 335 0.54 -16.41 5.83
N MET A 336 -0.48 -15.61 5.49
CA MET A 336 -1.27 -14.87 6.48
C MET A 336 -1.83 -15.80 7.56
N MET A 337 -2.26 -17.01 7.16
CA MET A 337 -2.77 -18.04 8.09
C MET A 337 -1.68 -18.72 8.94
N ARG A 338 -0.39 -18.63 8.58
CA ARG A 338 0.73 -19.38 9.21
C ARG A 338 1.56 -18.58 10.22
N ARG A 339 1.17 -17.35 10.58
CA ARG A 339 1.84 -16.48 11.58
C ARG A 339 3.20 -15.88 11.15
N ASP A 340 3.48 -15.74 9.86
CA ASP A 340 4.76 -15.18 9.38
C ASP A 340 4.86 -13.63 9.51
N PHE A 341 3.86 -12.96 10.07
CA PHE A 341 3.86 -11.52 10.31
C PHE A 341 4.22 -11.21 11.77
N ARG A 342 5.49 -10.89 12.03
CA ARG A 342 5.94 -10.33 13.31
C ARG A 342 6.30 -8.87 13.09
N VAL A 343 5.32 -7.97 13.19
CA VAL A 343 5.59 -6.53 12.99
C VAL A 343 6.24 -5.95 14.26
N PRO A 344 7.53 -5.57 14.25
CA PRO A 344 8.10 -4.83 15.36
C PRO A 344 7.45 -3.44 15.44
N GLY A 345 6.93 -3.09 16.61
CA GLY A 345 6.34 -1.78 16.88
C GLY A 345 7.38 -0.67 16.77
N ARG A 346 7.57 -0.10 15.58
CA ARG A 346 8.31 1.15 15.42
C ARG A 346 7.40 2.29 14.98
N HIS A 347 7.63 3.42 15.64
CA HIS A 347 6.92 4.68 15.53
C HIS A 347 6.79 5.16 14.07
N LEU A 348 5.56 5.36 13.63
CA LEU A 348 5.24 6.12 12.42
C LEU A 348 4.69 7.49 12.79
N SER A 349 4.97 8.51 11.97
CA SER A 349 4.25 9.79 11.97
C SER A 349 2.95 9.64 11.17
N CYS A 350 2.03 8.80 11.65
CA CYS A 350 0.72 8.57 11.03
C CYS A 350 -0.37 9.21 11.89
N PRO A 351 -1.43 9.82 11.32
CA PRO A 351 -2.60 10.24 12.11
C PRO A 351 -3.35 9.06 12.76
N TRP A 352 -3.00 7.83 12.37
CA TRP A 352 -3.49 6.59 12.97
C TRP A 352 -2.37 5.88 13.73
N ARG A 353 -2.66 5.43 14.95
CA ARG A 353 -1.91 4.39 15.63
C ARG A 353 -2.35 3.06 15.04
N ILE A 354 -1.37 2.28 14.56
CA ILE A 354 -1.63 1.01 13.90
C ILE A 354 -1.04 -0.09 14.75
N GLN A 355 -1.86 -1.06 15.13
CA GLN A 355 -1.45 -2.22 15.92
C GLN A 355 -1.74 -3.48 15.11
N VAL A 356 -0.80 -4.42 15.07
CA VAL A 356 -0.96 -5.68 14.35
C VAL A 356 -0.83 -6.80 15.38
N PHE A 357 -1.88 -7.62 15.49
CA PHE A 357 -1.95 -8.77 16.38
C PHE A 357 -2.05 -10.03 15.53
N GLY A 358 -1.22 -11.03 15.83
CA GLY A 358 -1.41 -12.39 15.32
C GLY A 358 -1.99 -13.26 16.42
N ASP A 359 -3.14 -13.88 16.17
CA ASP A 359 -3.75 -14.88 17.04
C ASP A 359 -3.79 -16.25 16.33
N GLU A 360 -4.26 -17.31 17.00
CA GLU A 360 -4.33 -18.65 16.43
C GLU A 360 -5.27 -18.72 15.20
N GLY A 361 -4.68 -18.54 14.01
CA GLY A 361 -5.42 -18.64 12.75
C GLY A 361 -6.06 -17.33 12.30
N SER A 362 -5.66 -16.18 12.86
CA SER A 362 -6.06 -14.85 12.38
C SER A 362 -4.95 -13.80 12.49
N LEU A 363 -4.90 -12.88 11.53
CA LEU A 363 -4.09 -11.66 11.53
C LEU A 363 -5.05 -10.49 11.73
N SER A 364 -4.93 -9.75 12.81
CA SER A 364 -5.74 -8.58 13.13
C SER A 364 -4.93 -7.30 12.99
N ILE A 365 -5.42 -6.34 12.21
CA ILE A 365 -4.80 -5.03 12.04
C ILE A 365 -5.77 -3.98 12.58
N GLU A 366 -5.42 -3.33 13.68
CA GLU A 366 -6.19 -2.26 14.30
C GLU A 366 -5.67 -0.89 13.89
N LEU A 367 -6.54 -0.06 13.33
CA LEU A 367 -6.30 1.33 12.99
C LEU A 367 -7.06 2.23 13.97
N VAL A 368 -6.35 3.00 14.80
CA VAL A 368 -6.90 3.91 15.80
C VAL A 368 -6.49 5.35 15.47
N PRO A 369 -7.40 6.33 15.27
CA PRO A 369 -7.04 7.74 15.13
C PRO A 369 -6.24 8.21 16.36
N ARG A 370 -5.26 9.08 16.17
CA ARG A 370 -4.52 9.69 17.30
C ARG A 370 -5.40 10.61 18.14
N ASP A 371 -6.36 11.27 17.51
CA ASP A 371 -7.17 12.30 18.16
C ASP A 371 -8.19 11.73 19.16
N THR A 372 -8.35 10.41 19.21
CA THR A 372 -9.33 9.75 20.09
C THR A 372 -8.87 9.54 21.54
N GLU A 373 -7.56 9.64 21.83
CA GLU A 373 -7.02 9.51 23.20
C GLU A 373 -7.31 10.73 24.08
N ILE A 374 -7.48 11.93 23.52
CA ILE A 374 -7.70 13.15 24.32
C ILE A 374 -9.02 13.07 25.10
N LYS A 375 -10.05 12.37 24.61
CA LYS A 375 -11.33 12.27 25.34
C LYS A 375 -11.35 11.18 26.42
N GLU A 376 -10.66 10.06 26.23
CA GLU A 376 -10.65 8.98 27.24
C GLU A 376 -9.82 9.33 28.49
N TYR A 377 -8.83 10.24 28.37
CA TYR A 377 -8.11 10.75 29.53
C TYR A 377 -8.97 11.70 30.38
N PHE A 378 -9.86 12.48 29.76
CA PHE A 378 -10.76 13.41 30.49
C PHE A 378 -12.03 12.75 31.04
N GLU A 379 -12.43 11.57 30.53
CA GLU A 379 -13.58 10.81 31.04
C GLU A 379 -13.22 9.81 32.15
N ARG A 380 -11.93 9.55 32.43
CA ARG A 380 -11.49 8.76 33.59
C ARG A 380 -11.18 9.60 34.84
N GLU A 381 -11.18 10.93 34.73
CA GLU A 381 -11.03 11.87 35.85
C GLU A 381 -12.35 12.56 36.27
N LYS A 382 -13.49 12.05 35.80
CA LYS A 382 -14.83 12.37 36.32
C LYS A 382 -15.51 11.10 36.78
#